data_AF-X1S462-F1
#
_entry.id   AF-X1S462-F1
#
_cell.length_a   1.000
_cell.length_b   1.000
_cell.length_c   1.000
_cell.angle_alpha   90.00
_cell.angle_beta   90.00
_cell.angle_gamma   90.00
#
_symmetry.space_group_name_H-M   'P 1'
#
loop_
_entity.id
_entity.type
_entity.pdbx_description
1 polymer ?
#
loop_
_entity_poly.entity_id
_entity_poly.type
_entity_poly.pdbx_seq_one_letter_code
_entity_poly.pdbx_strand_id
1 'polypeptide(L)'
;MTSSKSKKPVASWLDYDFFENKAIKCLTVILRTVGCQWRKCTMCGYWQESADVSQADILAQLEHSLRTSPDEEFILKIFTSGSFLDEREISSGTRKEIARMVETRKEIKKLVVETRPEFVSAEKIGDLKAVDCLE
;
A
#
# COMPACT_ATOMS: atom_id res chain seq x y z
N MET A 1 -24.55 -7.36 9.62
CA MET A 1 -24.45 -5.93 9.26
C MET A 1 -23.02 -5.65 8.82
N THR A 2 -22.70 -5.94 7.56
CA THR A 2 -21.35 -5.76 6.99
C THR A 2 -21.14 -4.28 6.70
N SER A 3 -20.47 -3.60 7.62
CA SER A 3 -20.31 -2.15 7.62
C SER A 3 -19.55 -1.69 6.38
N SER A 4 -20.11 -0.68 5.70
CA SER A 4 -19.54 0.11 4.60
C SER A 4 -18.10 0.64 4.83
N LYS A 5 -17.52 0.46 6.01
CA LYS A 5 -16.18 0.93 6.40
C LYS A 5 -15.02 0.10 5.84
N SER A 6 -15.23 -1.16 5.39
CA SER A 6 -14.11 -2.03 4.94
C SER A 6 -13.47 -1.61 3.62
N LYS A 7 -14.20 -0.89 2.75
CA LYS A 7 -13.79 -0.57 1.38
C LYS A 7 -13.16 0.81 1.19
N LYS A 8 -12.96 1.56 2.28
CA LYS A 8 -12.26 2.85 2.26
C LYS A 8 -10.94 2.72 3.02
N PRO A 9 -9.84 3.30 2.50
CA PRO A 9 -8.57 3.35 3.24
C PRO A 9 -8.75 4.07 4.57
N VAL A 10 -7.80 3.89 5.49
CA VAL A 10 -7.72 4.70 6.72
C VAL A 10 -7.56 6.18 6.35
N ALA A 11 -6.66 6.46 5.41
CA ALA A 11 -6.44 7.78 4.84
C ALA A 11 -5.86 7.66 3.43
N SER A 12 -6.12 8.68 2.61
CA SER A 12 -5.54 8.83 1.27
C SER A 12 -5.42 10.32 0.96
N TRP A 13 -4.23 10.77 0.57
CA TRP A 13 -3.99 12.19 0.25
C TRP A 13 -2.92 12.37 -0.82
N LEU A 14 -2.95 13.55 -1.45
CA LEU A 14 -1.91 14.00 -2.38
C LEU A 14 -0.93 14.90 -1.64
N ASP A 15 0.34 14.74 -1.97
CA ASP A 15 1.44 15.58 -1.51
C ASP A 15 2.50 15.67 -2.62
N TYR A 16 3.69 16.15 -2.30
CA TYR A 16 4.85 16.16 -3.17
C TYR A 16 6.00 15.35 -2.54
N ASP A 17 6.81 14.73 -3.39
CA ASP A 17 8.05 14.08 -2.98
C ASP A 17 9.09 14.16 -4.10
N PHE A 18 10.33 13.83 -3.78
CA PHE A 18 11.48 13.98 -4.66
C PHE A 18 11.72 12.71 -5.49
N PHE A 19 11.77 12.87 -6.81
CA PHE A 19 12.06 11.83 -7.78
C PHE A 19 12.88 12.41 -8.93
N GLU A 20 14.00 11.80 -9.29
CA GLU A 20 14.89 12.23 -10.39
C GLU A 20 15.18 13.74 -10.42
N ASN A 21 15.65 14.29 -9.30
CA ASN A 21 16.01 15.72 -9.16
C ASN A 21 14.86 16.73 -9.30
N LYS A 22 13.60 16.27 -9.28
CA LYS A 22 12.40 17.13 -9.29
C LYS A 22 11.43 16.74 -8.18
N ALA A 23 10.67 17.72 -7.69
CA ALA A 23 9.51 17.45 -6.85
C ALA A 23 8.33 17.08 -7.77
N ILE A 24 7.78 15.88 -7.59
CA ILE A 24 6.57 15.41 -8.31
C ILE A 24 5.46 15.11 -7.32
N LYS A 25 4.23 14.94 -7.82
CA LYS A 25 3.10 14.57 -6.98
C LYS A 25 3.31 13.17 -6.39
N CYS A 26 2.74 12.96 -5.22
CA CYS A 26 2.77 11.72 -4.49
C CYS A 26 1.36 11.40 -3.98
N LEU A 27 0.86 10.21 -4.28
CA LEU A 27 -0.36 9.67 -3.68
C LEU A 27 0.04 8.75 -2.53
N THR A 28 -0.28 9.15 -1.31
CA THR A 28 -0.05 8.32 -0.12
C THR A 28 -1.35 7.66 0.31
N VAL A 29 -1.32 6.34 0.48
CA VAL A 29 -2.47 5.53 0.86
C VAL A 29 -2.14 4.73 2.12
N ILE A 30 -2.98 4.85 3.14
CA ILE A 30 -2.93 4.00 4.34
C ILE A 30 -4.07 2.99 4.24
N LEU A 31 -3.72 1.75 3.88
CA LEU A 31 -4.65 0.64 3.80
C LEU A 31 -5.00 0.13 5.20
N ARG A 32 -6.28 -0.14 5.42
CA ARG A 32 -6.75 -0.86 6.61
C ARG A 32 -6.51 -2.34 6.38
N THR A 33 -5.81 -2.98 7.31
CA THR A 33 -5.53 -4.42 7.36
C THR A 33 -5.84 -4.98 8.75
N VAL A 34 -5.56 -6.26 9.00
CA VAL A 34 -5.57 -6.88 10.35
C VAL A 34 -4.53 -6.26 11.30
N GLY A 35 -3.65 -5.41 10.78
CA GLY A 35 -2.70 -4.57 11.50
C GLY A 35 -1.43 -5.27 11.94
N CYS A 36 -0.43 -4.45 12.28
CA CYS A 36 0.90 -4.88 12.69
C CYS A 36 0.83 -6.02 13.74
N GLN A 37 1.54 -7.13 13.50
CA GLN A 37 1.62 -8.21 14.48
C GLN A 37 2.47 -7.88 15.72
N TRP A 38 3.35 -6.88 15.62
CA TRP A 38 4.27 -6.53 16.71
C TRP A 38 3.54 -5.98 17.95
N ARG A 39 2.62 -5.02 17.74
CA ARG A 39 1.76 -4.36 18.73
C ARG A 39 2.45 -3.95 20.06
N LYS A 40 3.75 -3.69 20.04
CA LYS A 40 4.56 -3.33 21.21
C LYS A 40 5.31 -2.01 21.06
N CYS A 41 5.14 -1.31 19.93
CA CYS A 41 5.73 0.02 19.75
C CYS A 41 5.04 1.03 20.66
N THR A 42 5.83 1.74 21.46
CA THR A 42 5.35 2.82 22.34
C THR A 42 5.03 4.10 21.58
N MET A 43 5.61 4.29 20.38
CA MET A 43 5.46 5.50 19.58
C MET A 43 4.32 5.45 18.55
N CYS A 44 4.16 4.33 17.82
CA CYS A 44 3.35 4.39 16.59
C CYS A 44 1.84 4.38 16.82
N GLY A 45 1.32 3.59 17.77
CA GLY A 45 -0.12 3.45 18.02
C GLY A 45 -0.97 2.93 16.83
N TYR A 46 -0.41 2.79 15.63
CA TYR A 46 -1.16 2.60 14.38
C TYR A 46 -1.96 1.29 14.28
N TRP A 47 -1.64 0.29 15.11
CA TRP A 47 -2.43 -0.94 15.20
C TRP A 47 -3.88 -0.69 15.65
N GLN A 48 -4.17 0.46 16.27
CA GLN A 48 -5.54 0.85 16.66
C GLN A 48 -6.46 1.05 15.45
N GLU A 49 -5.90 1.34 14.28
CA GLU A 49 -6.65 1.44 13.02
C GLU A 49 -6.82 0.09 12.33
N SER A 50 -6.45 -1.02 12.95
CA SER A 50 -6.67 -2.35 12.36
C SER A 50 -8.14 -2.76 12.39
N ALA A 51 -8.55 -3.55 11.40
CA ALA A 51 -9.86 -4.19 11.37
C ALA A 51 -9.74 -5.53 10.65
N ASP A 52 -10.68 -6.44 10.95
CA ASP A 52 -10.84 -7.66 10.17
C ASP A 52 -11.42 -7.29 8.80
N VAL A 53 -10.59 -7.39 7.77
CA VAL A 53 -10.90 -7.02 6.39
C VAL A 53 -10.48 -8.14 5.45
N SER A 54 -11.26 -8.38 4.42
CA SER A 54 -10.88 -9.36 3.41
C SER A 54 -9.77 -8.83 2.51
N GLN A 55 -9.06 -9.74 1.85
CA GLN A 55 -8.08 -9.37 0.82
C GLN A 55 -8.73 -8.60 -0.35
N ALA A 56 -10.00 -8.90 -0.67
CA ALA A 56 -10.77 -8.15 -1.66
C ALA A 56 -11.10 -6.72 -1.19
N ASP A 57 -11.34 -6.53 0.11
CA ASP A 57 -11.53 -5.19 0.68
C ASP A 57 -10.24 -4.36 0.57
N ILE A 58 -9.07 -4.96 0.82
CA ILE A 58 -7.76 -4.27 0.67
C ILE A 58 -7.58 -3.76 -0.77
N LEU A 59 -7.89 -4.57 -1.78
CA LEU A 59 -7.84 -4.16 -3.19
C LEU A 59 -8.84 -3.04 -3.49
N ALA A 60 -10.06 -3.15 -2.98
CA ALA A 60 -11.09 -2.11 -3.14
C ALA A 60 -10.69 -0.77 -2.47
N GLN A 61 -9.97 -0.80 -1.35
CA GLN A 61 -9.43 0.40 -0.69
C GLN A 61 -8.36 1.07 -1.56
N LEU A 62 -7.46 0.29 -2.16
CA LEU A 62 -6.46 0.82 -3.08
C LEU A 62 -7.10 1.41 -4.34
N GLU A 63 -8.04 0.69 -4.96
CA GLU A 63 -8.82 1.16 -6.11
C GLU A 63 -9.56 2.46 -5.77
N HIS A 64 -10.14 2.55 -4.57
CA HIS A 64 -10.80 3.77 -4.11
C HIS A 64 -9.86 4.97 -4.11
N SER A 65 -8.64 4.79 -3.61
CA SER A 65 -7.61 5.84 -3.51
C SER A 65 -7.07 6.22 -4.88
N LEU A 66 -6.90 5.25 -5.77
CA LEU A 66 -6.43 5.45 -7.14
C LEU A 66 -7.44 6.19 -8.05
N ARG A 67 -8.68 6.43 -7.60
CA ARG A 67 -9.62 7.32 -8.30
C ARG A 67 -9.27 8.79 -8.17
N THR A 68 -8.48 9.15 -7.16
CA THR A 68 -7.99 10.52 -6.96
C THR A 68 -6.51 10.65 -7.37
N SER A 69 -6.00 9.71 -8.18
CA SER A 69 -4.63 9.79 -8.68
C SER A 69 -4.45 11.03 -9.57
N PRO A 70 -3.26 11.65 -9.56
CA PRO A 70 -2.93 12.69 -10.52
C PRO A 70 -2.99 12.19 -11.96
N ASP A 71 -3.29 13.09 -12.90
CA ASP A 71 -3.19 12.82 -14.35
C ASP A 71 -1.73 12.91 -14.87
N GLU A 72 -0.81 13.40 -14.04
CA GLU A 72 0.62 13.55 -14.33
C GLU A 72 1.46 12.48 -13.61
N GLU A 73 2.76 12.42 -13.91
CA GLU A 73 3.68 11.48 -13.25
C GLU A 73 3.68 11.63 -11.73
N PHE A 74 3.56 10.51 -11.02
CA PHE A 74 3.49 10.52 -9.56
C PHE A 74 4.12 9.31 -8.88
N ILE A 75 4.37 9.46 -7.58
CA ILE A 75 4.83 8.39 -6.67
C ILE A 75 3.62 7.79 -5.97
N LEU A 76 3.50 6.46 -5.94
CA LEU A 76 2.51 5.77 -5.10
C LEU A 76 3.19 5.27 -3.83
N LYS A 77 2.67 5.64 -2.66
CA LYS A 77 3.11 5.11 -1.37
C LYS A 77 1.99 4.33 -0.70
N ILE A 78 2.27 3.09 -0.33
CA ILE A 78 1.33 2.21 0.35
C ILE A 78 1.84 1.88 1.74
N PHE A 79 1.07 2.30 2.73
CA PHE A 79 1.27 1.99 4.14
C PHE A 79 0.13 1.09 4.62
N THR A 80 0.43 0.20 5.56
CA THR A 80 -0.61 -0.68 6.16
C THR A 80 -0.72 -0.50 7.66
N SER A 81 -0.02 0.50 8.25
CA SER A 81 0.07 0.64 9.70
C SER A 81 0.61 -0.64 10.37
N GLY A 82 1.49 -1.32 9.64
CA GLY A 82 1.81 -2.72 9.82
C GLY A 82 2.96 -3.16 8.93
N SER A 83 2.77 -4.21 8.13
CA SER A 83 3.79 -4.70 7.21
C SER A 83 3.20 -5.22 5.92
N PHE A 84 3.52 -4.55 4.81
CA PHE A 84 3.08 -4.92 3.47
C PHE A 84 3.51 -6.34 3.05
N LEU A 85 4.71 -6.78 3.46
CA LEU A 85 5.22 -8.13 3.20
C LEU A 85 4.81 -9.15 4.28
N ASP A 86 3.97 -8.81 5.25
CA ASP A 86 3.41 -9.79 6.19
C ASP A 86 2.25 -10.53 5.50
N GLU A 87 2.37 -11.86 5.39
CA GLU A 87 1.36 -12.71 4.74
C GLU A 87 0.01 -12.67 5.46
N ARG A 88 0.02 -12.34 6.75
CA ARG A 88 -1.20 -12.16 7.54
C ARG A 88 -1.95 -10.87 7.17
N GLU A 89 -1.22 -9.82 6.78
CA GLU A 89 -1.82 -8.53 6.43
C GLU A 89 -2.20 -8.50 4.95
N ILE A 90 -1.23 -8.74 4.07
CA ILE A 90 -1.43 -8.74 2.62
C ILE A 90 -0.90 -10.05 2.09
N SER A 91 -1.78 -10.89 1.55
CA SER A 91 -1.39 -12.18 0.97
C SER A 91 -0.53 -12.03 -0.28
N SER A 92 0.22 -13.07 -0.66
CA SER A 92 0.97 -13.10 -1.94
C SER A 92 0.08 -12.80 -3.14
N GLY A 93 -1.13 -13.37 -3.18
CA GLY A 93 -2.10 -13.10 -4.25
C GLY A 93 -2.47 -11.62 -4.35
N THR A 94 -2.70 -10.97 -3.21
CA THR A 94 -3.00 -9.54 -3.13
C THR A 94 -1.81 -8.69 -3.52
N ARG A 95 -0.59 -9.01 -3.07
CA ARG A 95 0.63 -8.28 -3.48
C ARG A 95 0.82 -8.31 -4.99
N LYS A 96 0.61 -9.47 -5.63
CA LYS A 96 0.67 -9.62 -7.09
C LYS A 96 -0.40 -8.80 -7.80
N GLU A 97 -1.62 -8.74 -7.26
CA GLU A 97 -2.68 -7.93 -7.84
C GLU A 97 -2.39 -6.43 -7.69
N ILE A 98 -1.89 -5.99 -6.53
CA ILE A 98 -1.42 -4.61 -6.34
C ILE A 98 -0.33 -4.28 -7.37
N ALA A 99 0.63 -5.16 -7.58
CA ALA A 99 1.67 -4.96 -8.60
C ALA A 99 1.08 -4.81 -10.01
N ARG A 100 0.09 -5.63 -10.40
CA ARG A 100 -0.63 -5.48 -11.68
C ARG A 100 -1.41 -4.16 -11.78
N MET A 101 -2.10 -3.75 -10.71
CA MET A 101 -2.81 -2.48 -10.66
C MET A 101 -1.88 -1.28 -10.84
N VAL A 102 -0.63 -1.39 -10.34
CA VAL A 102 0.40 -0.38 -10.52
C VAL A 102 0.98 -0.41 -11.93
N GLU A 103 1.35 -1.59 -12.45
CA GLU A 103 1.87 -1.77 -13.81
C GLU A 103 0.93 -1.20 -14.89
N THR A 104 -0.39 -1.34 -14.71
CA THR A 104 -1.39 -0.82 -15.66
C THR A 104 -1.50 0.72 -15.67
N ARG A 105 -0.86 1.42 -14.72
CA ARG A 105 -0.90 2.89 -14.57
C ARG A 105 0.47 3.49 -14.86
N LYS A 106 0.66 3.94 -16.09
CA LYS A 106 1.96 4.41 -16.62
C LYS A 106 2.47 5.70 -15.98
N GLU A 107 1.59 6.43 -15.32
CA GLU A 107 1.87 7.66 -14.59
C GLU A 107 2.61 7.38 -13.28
N ILE A 108 2.52 6.16 -12.72
CA ILE A 108 3.27 5.79 -11.53
C ILE A 108 4.73 5.56 -11.92
N LYS A 109 5.64 6.33 -11.32
CA LYS A 109 7.09 6.22 -11.57
C LYS A 109 7.87 5.53 -10.45
N LYS A 110 7.28 5.52 -9.26
CA LYS A 110 7.89 4.92 -8.06
C LYS A 110 6.83 4.31 -7.17
N LEU A 111 7.10 3.11 -6.66
CA LEU A 111 6.26 2.43 -5.68
C LEU A 111 6.99 2.30 -4.34
N VAL A 112 6.46 2.90 -3.29
CA VAL A 112 7.00 2.77 -1.93
C VAL A 112 6.03 1.94 -1.09
N VAL A 113 6.57 0.95 -0.36
CA VAL A 113 5.80 0.13 0.58
C VAL A 113 6.45 0.12 1.96
N GLU A 114 5.63 0.14 3.01
CA GLU A 114 6.11 -0.02 4.39
C GLU A 114 6.13 -1.49 4.81
N THR A 115 7.26 -1.96 5.33
CA THR A 115 7.33 -3.29 5.93
C THR A 115 8.41 -3.41 7.00
N ARG A 116 8.18 -4.28 7.99
CA ARG A 116 9.20 -4.64 8.96
C ARG A 116 10.24 -5.58 8.33
N PRO A 117 11.52 -5.46 8.73
CA PRO A 117 12.63 -6.14 8.05
C PRO A 117 12.53 -7.67 8.09
N GLU A 118 11.94 -8.28 9.13
CA GLU A 118 11.84 -9.74 9.19
C GLU A 118 10.93 -10.37 8.12
N PHE A 119 10.10 -9.56 7.46
CA PHE A 119 9.23 -10.04 6.40
C PHE A 119 9.86 -9.92 5.02
N VAL A 120 11.03 -9.31 4.91
CA VAL A 120 11.73 -9.14 3.64
C VAL A 120 12.38 -10.46 3.25
N SER A 121 11.98 -10.99 2.10
CA SER A 121 12.56 -12.21 1.52
C SER A 121 12.47 -12.16 -0.01
N ALA A 122 13.35 -12.88 -0.70
CA ALA A 122 13.35 -12.92 -2.16
C ALA A 122 12.03 -13.43 -2.73
N GLU A 123 11.38 -14.39 -2.06
CA GLU A 123 10.06 -14.91 -2.45
C GLU A 123 9.01 -13.81 -2.43
N LYS A 124 8.90 -13.06 -1.32
CA LYS A 124 7.90 -12.01 -1.15
C LYS A 124 8.16 -10.78 -2.02
N ILE A 125 9.42 -10.41 -2.23
CA ILE A 125 9.79 -9.39 -3.20
C ILE A 125 9.42 -9.86 -4.61
N GLY A 126 9.57 -11.15 -4.91
CA GLY A 126 9.18 -11.76 -6.18
C GLY A 126 7.70 -11.62 -6.54
N ASP A 127 6.82 -11.29 -5.59
CA ASP A 127 5.42 -10.97 -5.86
C ASP A 127 5.25 -9.62 -6.58
N LEU A 128 6.25 -8.74 -6.52
CA LEU A 128 6.24 -7.39 -7.09
C LEU A 128 6.91 -7.29 -8.47
N LYS A 129 7.28 -8.42 -9.09
CA LYS A 129 7.99 -8.45 -10.39
C LYS A 129 7.36 -7.64 -11.52
N ALA A 130 6.02 -7.51 -11.51
CA ALA A 130 5.30 -6.72 -12.53
C ALA A 130 5.69 -5.23 -12.52
N VAL A 131 6.31 -4.75 -11.44
CA VAL A 131 6.75 -3.37 -11.29
C VAL A 131 8.27 -3.24 -11.13
N ASP A 132 9.05 -4.25 -11.53
CA ASP A 132 10.53 -4.20 -11.51
C ASP A 132 11.11 -3.08 -12.40
N CYS A 133 10.29 -2.50 -13.28
CA CYS A 133 10.65 -1.35 -14.12
C CYS A 133 10.52 0.00 -13.41
N LEU A 134 9.93 0.03 -12.21
CA LEU A 134 9.78 1.23 -11.40
C LEU A 134 10.93 1.33 -10.38
N GLU A 135 11.17 2.55 -9.89
CA GLU A 135 11.92 2.74 -8.65
C GLU A 135 11.09 2.32 -7.43
#